data_AF-A0A973Q7P1-F1
#
_entry.id   AF-A0A973Q7P1-F1
#
_cell.length_a   1.000
_cell.length_b   1.000
_cell.length_c   1.000
_cell.angle_alpha   90.00
_cell.angle_beta   90.00
_cell.angle_gamma   90.00
#
_symmetry.space_group_name_H-M   'P 1'
#
loop_
_entity.id
_entity.type
_entity.pdbx_description
1 polymer ?
#
loop_
_entity_poly.entity_id
_entity_poly.type
_entity_poly.pdbx_seq_one_letter_code
_entity_poly.pdbx_strand_id
1 'polypeptide(L)' 'MALLEVEAAACRDCGHPVHDTTAAEAEYAYDAHVLRCHACAAGARRMAAVQEDGTRPDGLQVSIYRREGS' A
#
# COMPACT_ATOMS: atom_id res chain seq x y z
N MET A 1 8.55 -28.67 -8.39
CA MET A 1 8.96 -27.36 -8.95
C MET A 1 8.01 -26.22 -8.59
N ALA A 2 6.78 -26.49 -8.14
CA ALA A 2 5.80 -25.45 -7.81
C ALA A 2 6.20 -24.46 -6.69
N LEU A 3 6.98 -24.87 -5.67
CA LEU A 3 7.32 -23.99 -4.55
C LEU A 3 8.27 -22.85 -4.94
N LEU A 4 9.29 -23.14 -5.77
CA LEU A 4 10.27 -22.16 -6.23
C LEU A 4 9.65 -21.07 -7.13
N GLU A 5 8.65 -21.45 -7.93
CA GLU A 5 7.91 -20.52 -8.80
C GLU A 5 7.03 -19.57 -7.97
N VAL A 6 6.43 -20.08 -6.89
CA VAL A 6 5.64 -19.26 -5.94
C VAL A 6 6.53 -18.30 -5.16
N GLU A 7 7.71 -18.73 -4.70
CA GLU A 7 8.69 -17.86 -4.01
C GLU A 7 9.25 -16.77 -4.94
N ALA A 8 9.46 -17.08 -6.22
CA ALA A 8 9.88 -16.09 -7.22
C ALA A 8 8.79 -15.06 -7.53
N ALA A 9 7.51 -15.42 -7.34
CA ALA A 9 6.33 -14.59 -7.59
C ALA A 9 5.78 -13.92 -6.32
N ALA A 10 6.55 -13.89 -5.23
CA ALA A 10 6.21 -13.16 -4.01
C ALA A 10 7.04 -11.86 -3.88
N CYS A 11 6.44 -10.83 -3.29
CA CYS A 11 7.14 -9.63 -2.87
C CYS A 11 8.23 -10.01 -1.84
N ARG A 12 9.47 -9.56 -2.07
CA ARG A 12 10.61 -9.93 -1.20
C ARG A 12 10.50 -9.38 0.22
N ASP A 13 9.72 -8.32 0.42
CA ASP A 13 9.58 -7.67 1.72
C ASP A 13 8.41 -8.23 2.53
N CYS A 14 7.23 -8.41 1.91
CA CYS A 14 6.01 -8.82 2.62
C CYS A 14 5.53 -10.23 2.30
N GLY A 15 6.16 -10.94 1.34
CA GLY A 15 5.76 -12.29 0.94
C GLY A 15 4.43 -12.37 0.18
N HIS A 16 3.76 -11.25 -0.08
CA HIS A 16 2.49 -11.22 -0.79
C HIS A 16 2.70 -11.55 -2.28
N PRO A 17 1.78 -12.28 -2.94
CA PRO A 17 1.93 -12.57 -4.36
C PRO A 17 1.98 -11.27 -5.18
N VAL A 18 3.04 -11.07 -5.96
CA VAL A 18 3.18 -9.81 -6.74
C VAL A 18 2.11 -9.70 -7.81
N HIS A 19 1.67 -10.82 -8.39
CA HIS A 19 0.67 -10.83 -9.46
C HIS A 19 -0.68 -10.22 -9.04
N ASP A 20 -1.04 -10.26 -7.76
CA ASP A 20 -2.28 -9.64 -7.28
C ASP A 20 -2.30 -8.12 -7.46
N THR A 21 -1.12 -7.49 -7.58
CA THR A 21 -0.96 -6.03 -7.67
C THR A 21 -0.25 -5.57 -8.93
N THR A 22 0.57 -6.42 -9.56
CA THR A 22 1.36 -6.07 -10.74
C THR A 22 0.84 -6.65 -12.05
N ALA A 23 -0.19 -7.51 -12.02
CA ALA A 23 -0.83 -7.97 -13.25
C ALA A 23 -1.52 -6.80 -13.97
N ALA A 24 -1.56 -6.82 -15.30
CA ALA A 24 -2.19 -5.76 -16.10
C ALA A 24 -3.68 -5.62 -15.77
N GLU A 25 -4.38 -6.73 -15.57
CA GLU A 25 -5.77 -6.78 -15.12
C GLU A 25 -6.00 -6.26 -13.69
N ALA A 26 -4.93 -6.09 -12.89
CA ALA A 26 -4.99 -5.48 -11.57
C ALA A 26 -4.69 -3.96 -11.59
N GLU A 27 -4.37 -3.38 -12.76
CA GLU A 27 -4.15 -1.94 -12.89
C GLU A 27 -5.40 -1.17 -12.42
N TYR A 28 -5.20 -0.25 -11.47
CA TYR A 28 -6.27 0.53 -10.80
C TYR A 28 -7.31 -0.29 -10.00
N ALA A 29 -7.09 -1.59 -9.77
CA ALA A 29 -8.00 -2.44 -9.01
C ALA A 29 -7.99 -2.16 -7.50
N TYR A 30 -6.98 -1.44 -7.00
CA TYR A 30 -6.82 -1.10 -5.59
C TYR A 30 -6.86 0.41 -5.40
N ASP A 31 -7.47 0.82 -4.29
CA ASP A 31 -7.47 2.20 -3.81
C ASP A 31 -6.84 2.24 -2.41
N ALA A 32 -6.40 3.42 -1.99
CA ALA A 32 -5.70 3.62 -0.75
C ALA A 32 -6.18 4.90 -0.05
N HIS A 33 -6.39 4.80 1.26
CA HIS A 33 -6.76 5.94 2.09
C HIS A 33 -5.81 6.09 3.26
N VAL A 34 -5.28 7.30 3.43
CA VAL A 34 -4.43 7.61 4.58
C VAL A 34 -5.30 7.75 5.83
N LEU A 35 -4.94 7.02 6.88
CA LEU A 35 -5.65 7.02 8.15
C LEU A 35 -5.11 8.12 9.08
N ARG A 36 -6.02 8.87 9.70
CA ARG A 36 -5.70 9.89 10.70
C ARG A 36 -6.04 9.38 12.10
N CYS A 37 -5.06 9.38 13.00
CA CYS A 37 -5.32 9.12 14.41
C CYS A 37 -6.04 10.31 15.04
N HIS A 38 -7.30 10.10 15.46
CA HIS A 38 -8.11 11.13 16.11
C HIS A 38 -7.54 11.56 17.47
N ALA A 39 -6.77 10.69 18.15
CA ALA A 39 -6.32 10.91 19.52
C ALA A 39 -5.10 11.86 19.62
N CYS A 40 -4.14 11.77 18.69
CA CYS A 40 -2.88 12.49 18.85
C CYS A 40 -2.70 13.67 17.89
N ALA A 41 -3.48 13.76 16.80
CA ALA A 41 -3.28 14.68 15.67
C ALA A 41 -1.87 14.67 15.03
N ALA A 42 -0.90 13.95 15.61
CA ALA A 42 0.46 13.79 15.13
C ALA A 42 0.49 13.07 13.78
N GLY A 43 -0.45 12.15 13.54
CA GLY A 43 -0.67 11.57 12.22
C GLY A 43 -0.98 12.64 11.16
N ALA A 44 -1.85 13.61 11.48
CA ALA A 44 -2.21 14.69 10.55
C ALA A 44 -1.03 15.65 10.27
N ARG A 45 -0.16 15.93 11.25
CA ARG A 45 1.04 16.76 11.04
C ARG A 45 2.08 16.07 10.16
N ARG A 46 2.30 14.77 10.34
CA ARG A 46 3.17 13.97 9.44
C ARG A 46 2.60 13.91 8.02
N MET A 47 1.28 13.82 7.88
CA MET A 47 0.61 13.86 6.58
C MET A 47 0.79 15.19 5.84
N ALA A 48 0.76 16.32 6.55
CA ALA A 48 1.03 17.63 5.94
C ALA A 48 2.48 17.69 5.42
N ALA A 49 3.44 17.26 6.25
CA ALA A 49 4.85 17.22 5.87
C ALA A 49 5.14 16.33 4.64
N VAL A 50 4.50 15.17 4.53
CA VAL A 50 4.66 14.29 3.35
C VAL A 50 4.05 14.92 2.09
N GLN A 51 2.88 15.55 2.20
CA GLN A 51 2.20 16.17 1.05
C GLN A 51 2.87 17.46 0.58
N GLU A 52 3.43 18.25 1.50
CA GLU A 52 4.04 19.55 1.19
C GLU A 52 5.49 19.43 0.72
N ASP A 53 6.30 18.57 1.36
CA ASP A 53 7.74 18.48 1.07
C ASP A 53 8.12 17.32 0.13
N GLY A 54 7.16 16.47 -0.27
CA GLY A 54 7.46 15.24 -1.01
C GLY A 54 8.38 14.28 -0.23
N THR A 55 8.39 14.43 1.09
CA THR A 55 9.25 13.65 2.00
C THR A 55 8.81 12.19 2.06
N ARG A 56 9.72 11.37 2.59
CA ARG A 56 9.57 9.91 2.67
C ARG A 56 8.25 9.51 3.36
N PRO A 57 7.55 8.47 2.88
CA PRO A 57 6.24 8.06 3.41
C PRO A 57 6.33 7.26 4.72
N ASP A 58 7.50 7.22 5.36
CA ASP A 58 7.71 6.46 6.59
C ASP A 58 6.81 6.96 7.73
N GLY A 59 6.17 6.01 8.42
CA GLY A 59 5.25 6.30 9.51
C GLY A 59 3.85 6.72 9.09
N LEU A 60 3.52 6.75 7.80
CA LEU A 60 2.13 6.87 7.33
C LEU A 60 1.36 5.57 7.58
N GLN A 61 0.13 5.73 8.07
CA GLN A 61 -0.83 4.64 8.13
C GLN A 61 -1.74 4.74 6.92
N VAL A 62 -1.74 3.69 6.11
CA VAL A 62 -2.55 3.62 4.88
C VAL A 62 -3.42 2.38 4.93
N SER A 63 -4.70 2.55 4.65
CA SER A 63 -5.63 1.46 4.40
C SER A 63 -5.71 1.22 2.91
N ILE A 64 -5.28 0.06 2.44
CA ILE A 64 -5.34 -0.35 1.02
C ILE A 64 -6.45 -1.37 0.88
N TYR A 65 -7.31 -1.19 -0.10
CA TYR A 65 -8.44 -2.09 -0.33
C TYR A 65 -8.69 -2.25 -1.83
N ARG A 66 -9.22 -3.41 -2.21
CA ARG A 66 -9.65 -3.66 -3.58
C ARG A 66 -10.94 -2.87 -3.83
N ARG A 67 -11.03 -2.17 -4.95
CA ARG A 67 -12.26 -1.48 -5.35
C ARG A 67 -13.32 -2.52 -5.65
N GLU A 68 -14.42 -2.50 -4.91
CA GLU A 68 -15.62 -3.23 -5.32
C GLU A 68 -16.24 -2.49 -6.51
N GLY A 69 -16.64 -3.25 -7.54
CA GLY A 69 -17.12 -2.71 -8.80
C GLY A 69 -18.24 -1.68 -8.59
N SER A 70 -18.00 -0.47 -9.07
CA SER A 70 -18.98 0.61 -9.22
C SER A 70 -20.06 0.26 -10.23
#